data_AF-A0A662DDI7-F1
#
_entry.id   AF-A0A662DDI7-F1
#
_cell.length_a   1.000
_cell.length_b   1.000
_cell.length_c   1.000
_cell.angle_alpha   90.00
_cell.angle_beta   90.00
_cell.angle_gamma   90.00
#
_symmetry.space_group_name_H-M   'P 1'
#
loop_
_entity.id
_entity.type
_entity.pdbx_description
1 polymer ?
#
loop_
_entity_poly.entity_id
_entity_poly.type
_entity_poly.pdbx_seq_one_letter_code
_entity_poly.pdbx_strand_id
1 'polypeptide(L)'
;MVKTKVIIGVIILVANLTGFTTGKMLTIAGFDKRLYAAEIPGSFPFTISPRAKVALVENGFVVVPSRKFEDIPEVYKECRRKGVPIFLTTDAILHTTHILLDYTWRIVEIEKIRPSLIKLTQALLDKSFSQYKKAKYPNVKEAALRNVMFFSVALKLLDESRPVPDLVKDKVKAQIKLIDEHKGWASSPVFEDPESKYVYQEDYSQYIPRGHYTRNEEFKSFFKAMMWYGRSLFPLPRPDWKIDSFLERTTRQALLITLALSQSKAEGGKAFKIWEDIHNALSFFIGESDDLTFYDYKDLLEKLYGKNPSLDDFENDEGIKDFILRAMRLKEPKIESGIKWTVFPRPDAFYKKGFKFLGQRYTPDSYIFQNLVYPEVEDRFLPKGLDIMAVFNSKMARSILQKEGDFKKKGYRE
;
A
#
# COMPACT_ATOMS: atom_id res chain seq x y z
N MET A 1 -11.98 -2.96 -17.48
CA MET A 1 -12.73 -3.99 -16.73
C MET A 1 -11.97 -5.30 -16.80
N VAL A 2 -11.06 -5.54 -15.86
CA VAL A 2 -10.52 -6.90 -15.65
C VAL A 2 -11.65 -7.69 -15.00
N LYS A 3 -12.21 -8.66 -15.73
CA LYS A 3 -13.22 -9.59 -15.22
C LYS A 3 -12.55 -10.53 -14.22
N THR A 4 -12.36 -10.07 -12.99
CA THR A 4 -12.07 -10.97 -11.87
C THR A 4 -13.33 -11.79 -11.67
N LYS A 5 -13.31 -13.06 -12.10
CA LYS A 5 -14.39 -14.01 -11.82
C LYS A 5 -14.44 -14.23 -10.32
N VAL A 6 -15.27 -13.47 -9.62
CA VAL A 6 -15.64 -13.80 -8.24
C VAL A 6 -16.45 -15.08 -8.32
N ILE A 7 -15.92 -16.18 -7.78
CA ILE A 7 -16.73 -17.37 -7.53
C ILE A 7 -17.62 -17.01 -6.35
N ILE A 8 -18.81 -16.48 -6.64
CA ILE A 8 -19.84 -16.27 -5.63
C ILE A 8 -20.45 -17.65 -5.36
N GLY A 9 -19.97 -18.31 -4.31
CA GLY A 9 -20.61 -19.51 -3.79
C GLY A 9 -21.82 -19.09 -2.96
N VAL A 10 -23.03 -19.20 -3.52
CA VAL A 10 -24.23 -19.10 -2.71
C VAL A 10 -24.45 -20.44 -2.02
N ILE A 11 -24.35 -20.46 -0.69
CA ILE A 11 -24.80 -21.59 0.12
C ILE A 11 -26.32 -21.57 0.10
N ILE A 12 -26.92 -22.48 -0.66
CA ILE A 12 -28.36 -22.74 -0.58
C ILE A 12 -28.54 -23.81 0.49
N LEU A 13 -28.95 -23.40 1.68
CA LEU A 13 -29.33 -24.30 2.74
C LEU A 13 -30.81 -24.69 2.53
N VAL A 14 -31.05 -25.88 2.01
CA VAL A 14 -32.41 -26.43 1.88
C VAL A 14 -32.73 -27.16 3.18
N ALA A 15 -33.37 -26.47 4.11
CA ALA A 15 -34.05 -27.12 5.23
C ALA A 15 -35.55 -27.08 4.95
N ASN A 16 -36.19 -28.26 4.85
CA ASN A 16 -37.64 -28.36 4.91
C ASN A 16 -38.06 -28.04 6.35
N LEU A 17 -38.38 -26.77 6.62
CA LEU A 17 -38.89 -26.32 7.91
C LEU A 17 -40.42 -26.44 7.92
N THR A 18 -40.95 -27.66 7.78
CA THR A 18 -42.36 -27.95 8.08
C THR A 18 -42.45 -28.57 9.47
N GLY A 19 -42.70 -27.72 10.47
CA GLY A 19 -42.99 -28.14 11.85
C GLY A 19 -42.19 -27.37 12.90
N PHE A 20 -42.58 -26.12 13.19
CA PHE A 20 -42.11 -25.42 14.39
C PHE A 20 -43.29 -25.11 15.30
N THR A 21 -43.37 -25.82 16.43
CA THR A 21 -44.04 -25.34 17.64
C THR A 21 -43.00 -25.18 18.74
N THR A 22 -42.82 -23.93 19.15
CA THR A 22 -42.30 -23.42 20.43
C THR A 22 -41.03 -24.04 21.03
N GLY A 23 -39.96 -23.24 21.04
CA GLY A 23 -39.10 -23.03 22.20
C GLY A 23 -38.32 -24.24 22.71
N LYS A 24 -37.25 -24.62 22.01
CA LYS A 24 -36.08 -25.31 22.59
C LYS A 24 -34.85 -25.07 21.73
N MET A 25 -33.72 -24.81 22.39
CA MET A 25 -32.39 -24.68 21.80
C MET A 25 -32.05 -25.98 21.06
N LEU A 26 -31.83 -25.91 19.74
CA LEU A 26 -31.60 -27.09 18.90
C LEU A 26 -30.13 -27.51 18.95
N THR A 27 -29.83 -28.52 19.77
CA THR A 27 -28.64 -29.35 19.62
C THR A 27 -28.84 -30.24 18.39
N ILE A 28 -28.00 -30.08 17.37
CA ILE A 28 -28.07 -30.84 16.10
C ILE A 28 -27.54 -32.26 16.35
N ALA A 29 -28.35 -33.10 16.98
CA ALA A 29 -28.08 -34.52 17.19
C ALA A 29 -29.24 -35.33 16.58
N GLY A 30 -29.22 -35.50 15.26
CA GLY A 30 -30.28 -36.26 14.57
C GLY A 30 -30.42 -36.04 13.06
N PHE A 31 -29.41 -35.50 12.37
CA PHE A 31 -29.46 -35.30 10.92
C PHE A 31 -29.08 -36.61 10.20
N ASP A 32 -30.08 -37.44 9.88
CA ASP A 32 -29.86 -38.62 9.01
C ASP A 32 -29.83 -38.19 7.54
N LYS A 33 -28.62 -38.10 6.98
CA LYS A 33 -28.36 -37.66 5.60
C LYS A 33 -29.01 -38.53 4.53
N ARG A 34 -29.42 -39.77 4.84
CA ARG A 34 -29.93 -40.73 3.86
C ARG A 34 -31.43 -40.56 3.56
N LEU A 35 -32.20 -40.06 4.52
CA LEU A 35 -33.65 -39.94 4.42
C LEU A 35 -34.14 -38.81 3.48
N TYR A 36 -33.32 -37.79 3.22
CA TYR A 36 -33.67 -36.68 2.32
C TYR A 36 -33.17 -36.83 0.87
N ALA A 37 -32.33 -37.83 0.59
CA ALA A 37 -31.80 -38.05 -0.77
C ALA A 37 -32.81 -38.73 -1.70
N ALA A 38 -33.77 -39.49 -1.13
CA ALA A 38 -34.75 -40.27 -1.88
C ALA A 38 -35.98 -39.44 -2.30
N GLU A 39 -36.32 -38.39 -1.55
CA GLU A 39 -37.48 -37.56 -1.83
C GLU A 39 -37.12 -36.09 -1.52
N ILE A 40 -36.63 -35.37 -2.53
CA ILE A 40 -36.85 -33.93 -2.61
C ILE A 40 -38.04 -33.77 -3.55
N PRO A 41 -39.29 -33.77 -3.06
CA PRO A 41 -40.45 -33.57 -3.90
C PRO A 41 -40.51 -32.07 -4.20
N GLY A 42 -40.07 -31.70 -5.40
CA GLY A 42 -40.08 -30.31 -5.85
C GLY A 42 -39.04 -30.07 -6.94
N SER A 43 -39.41 -29.35 -7.99
CA SER A 43 -38.48 -28.93 -9.02
C SER A 43 -37.36 -28.11 -8.39
N PHE A 44 -36.15 -28.68 -8.31
CA PHE A 44 -34.98 -27.93 -7.85
C PHE A 44 -34.83 -26.71 -8.76
N PRO A 45 -34.82 -25.47 -8.22
CA PRO A 45 -34.87 -24.24 -9.03
C PRO A 45 -33.59 -23.98 -9.86
N PHE A 46 -32.61 -24.88 -9.71
CA PHE A 46 -31.31 -24.88 -10.38
C PHE A 46 -30.99 -26.26 -10.94
N THR A 47 -30.56 -26.30 -12.20
CA THR A 47 -30.02 -27.52 -12.82
C THR A 47 -28.59 -27.72 -12.31
N ILE A 48 -28.36 -28.80 -11.55
CA ILE A 48 -27.03 -29.17 -11.02
C ILE A 48 -26.53 -30.47 -11.65
N SER A 49 -25.21 -30.59 -11.84
CA SER A 49 -24.59 -31.77 -12.45
C SER A 49 -24.77 -33.03 -11.57
N PRO A 50 -24.66 -34.24 -12.13
CA PRO A 50 -24.72 -35.47 -11.33
C PRO A 50 -23.71 -35.49 -10.17
N ARG A 51 -22.48 -35.01 -10.41
CA ARG A 51 -21.46 -34.86 -9.36
C ARG A 51 -21.87 -33.90 -8.26
N ALA A 52 -22.55 -32.79 -8.62
CA ALA A 52 -23.06 -31.83 -7.64
C ALA A 52 -24.21 -32.42 -6.79
N LYS A 53 -25.03 -33.32 -7.35
CA LYS A 53 -26.05 -34.05 -6.58
C LYS A 53 -25.42 -34.96 -5.53
N VAL A 54 -24.40 -35.72 -5.92
CA VAL A 54 -23.65 -36.59 -4.98
C VAL A 54 -23.04 -35.75 -3.86
N ALA A 55 -22.35 -34.66 -4.19
CA ALA A 55 -21.77 -33.76 -3.21
C ALA A 55 -22.82 -33.13 -2.27
N LEU A 56 -24.02 -32.81 -2.79
CA LEU A 56 -25.12 -32.28 -1.98
C LEU A 56 -25.61 -33.31 -0.95
N VAL A 57 -25.76 -34.58 -1.34
CA VAL A 57 -26.16 -35.66 -0.43
C VAL A 57 -25.09 -35.92 0.64
N GLU A 58 -23.81 -35.97 0.23
CA GLU A 58 -22.71 -36.24 1.15
C GLU A 58 -22.48 -35.11 2.15
N ASN A 59 -22.53 -33.86 1.67
CA ASN A 59 -22.11 -32.69 2.46
C ASN A 59 -23.28 -31.88 3.04
N GLY A 60 -24.50 -32.08 2.54
CA GLY A 60 -25.66 -31.23 2.88
C GLY A 60 -25.66 -29.86 2.18
N PHE A 61 -24.63 -29.56 1.38
CA PHE A 61 -24.55 -28.38 0.53
C PHE A 61 -23.71 -28.68 -0.72
N VAL A 62 -23.85 -27.86 -1.75
CA VAL A 62 -22.97 -27.90 -2.92
C VAL A 62 -22.69 -26.50 -3.45
N VAL A 63 -21.45 -26.26 -3.86
CA VAL A 63 -21.05 -25.00 -4.52
C VAL A 63 -21.09 -25.21 -6.02
N VAL A 64 -21.94 -24.44 -6.70
CA VAL A 64 -22.10 -24.51 -8.15
C VAL A 64 -21.63 -23.20 -8.77
N PRO A 65 -20.72 -23.23 -9.75
CA PRO A 65 -20.27 -22.01 -10.40
C PRO A 65 -21.44 -21.36 -11.16
N SER A 66 -21.77 -20.12 -10.81
CA SER A 66 -22.66 -19.30 -11.62
C SER A 66 -21.83 -18.42 -12.56
N ARG A 67 -22.12 -18.48 -13.86
CA ARG A 67 -21.66 -17.49 -14.84
C ARG A 67 -22.75 -16.50 -15.24
N LYS A 68 -23.95 -16.63 -14.63
CA LYS A 68 -25.15 -15.88 -15.00
C LYS A 68 -25.24 -14.54 -14.28
N PHE A 69 -24.67 -14.44 -13.09
CA PHE A 69 -24.79 -13.26 -12.23
C PHE A 69 -23.43 -12.61 -12.05
N GLU A 70 -23.40 -11.29 -12.11
CA GLU A 70 -22.17 -10.50 -11.96
C GLU A 70 -21.89 -10.11 -10.50
N ASP A 71 -22.94 -10.03 -9.67
CA ASP A 71 -22.83 -9.65 -8.26
C ASP A 71 -23.79 -10.44 -7.34
N ILE A 72 -23.59 -10.28 -6.02
CA ILE A 72 -24.42 -10.93 -4.99
C ILE A 72 -25.88 -10.45 -5.04
N PRO A 73 -26.18 -9.13 -5.17
CA PRO A 73 -27.55 -8.63 -5.32
C PRO A 73 -28.37 -9.29 -6.43
N GLU A 74 -27.79 -9.54 -7.60
CA GLU A 74 -28.46 -10.22 -8.71
C GLU A 74 -28.88 -11.64 -8.33
N VAL A 75 -28.03 -12.37 -7.62
CA VAL A 75 -28.37 -13.72 -7.15
C VAL A 75 -29.56 -13.66 -6.20
N TYR A 76 -29.57 -12.71 -5.27
CA TYR A 76 -30.67 -12.55 -4.31
C TYR A 76 -31.97 -12.12 -4.98
N LYS A 77 -31.92 -11.26 -6.01
CA LYS A 77 -33.10 -10.89 -6.81
C LYS A 77 -33.67 -12.11 -7.54
N GLU A 78 -32.83 -12.94 -8.15
CA GLU A 78 -33.29 -14.16 -8.83
C GLU A 78 -33.87 -15.17 -7.84
N CYS A 79 -33.21 -15.41 -6.71
CA CYS A 79 -33.72 -16.30 -5.67
C CYS A 79 -35.10 -15.84 -5.18
N ARG A 80 -35.26 -14.53 -4.90
CA ARG A 80 -36.56 -13.94 -4.54
C ARG A 80 -37.61 -14.16 -5.63
N ARG A 81 -37.28 -13.89 -6.90
CA ARG A 81 -38.19 -14.08 -8.05
C ARG A 81 -38.66 -15.54 -8.19
N LYS A 82 -37.78 -16.49 -7.89
CA LYS A 82 -38.04 -17.93 -7.98
C LYS A 82 -38.61 -18.55 -6.69
N GLY A 83 -38.82 -17.75 -5.63
CA GLY A 83 -39.25 -18.28 -4.33
C GLY A 83 -38.22 -19.16 -3.63
N VAL A 84 -36.94 -19.05 -3.98
CA VAL A 84 -35.85 -19.79 -3.34
C VAL A 84 -35.46 -19.10 -2.03
N PRO A 85 -35.39 -19.81 -0.90
CA PRO A 85 -34.87 -19.27 0.34
C PRO A 85 -33.48 -18.66 0.17
N ILE A 86 -33.28 -17.46 0.70
CA ILE A 86 -32.02 -16.72 0.63
C ILE A 86 -31.28 -16.89 1.94
N PHE A 87 -30.05 -17.38 1.87
CA PHE A 87 -29.12 -17.34 2.99
C PHE A 87 -28.21 -16.12 2.86
N LEU A 88 -28.39 -15.16 3.76
CA LEU A 88 -27.57 -13.94 3.80
C LEU A 88 -26.29 -14.23 4.59
N THR A 89 -25.13 -14.11 3.95
CA THR A 89 -23.84 -14.19 4.62
C THR A 89 -23.31 -12.79 4.92
N THR A 90 -22.32 -12.72 5.81
CA THR A 90 -21.55 -11.50 6.07
C THR A 90 -20.91 -10.94 4.81
N ASP A 91 -20.62 -11.78 3.81
CA ASP A 91 -19.98 -11.37 2.55
C ASP A 91 -20.82 -10.36 1.77
N ALA A 92 -22.16 -10.43 1.84
CA ALA A 92 -23.02 -9.46 1.18
C ALA A 92 -22.80 -8.04 1.73
N ILE A 93 -22.70 -7.94 3.06
CA ILE A 93 -22.42 -6.68 3.76
C ILE A 93 -21.00 -6.23 3.47
N LEU A 94 -20.01 -7.11 3.65
CA LEU A 94 -18.59 -6.79 3.42
C LEU A 94 -18.33 -6.36 1.97
N HIS A 95 -18.94 -7.02 0.99
CA HIS A 95 -18.83 -6.66 -0.42
C HIS A 95 -19.41 -5.28 -0.70
N THR A 96 -20.59 -4.98 -0.18
CA THR A 96 -21.23 -3.67 -0.35
C THR A 96 -20.40 -2.58 0.31
N THR A 97 -19.92 -2.81 1.54
CA THR A 97 -19.01 -1.90 2.24
C THR A 97 -17.73 -1.66 1.43
N HIS A 98 -17.12 -2.71 0.88
CA HIS A 98 -15.92 -2.59 0.05
C HIS A 98 -16.17 -1.74 -1.20
N ILE A 99 -17.28 -1.95 -1.91
CA ILE A 99 -17.64 -1.14 -3.09
C ILE A 99 -17.83 0.33 -2.72
N LEU A 100 -18.54 0.61 -1.62
CA LEU A 100 -18.79 1.98 -1.17
C LEU A 100 -17.50 2.68 -0.75
N LEU A 101 -16.62 1.97 -0.04
CA LEU A 101 -15.32 2.49 0.38
C LEU A 101 -14.44 2.78 -0.84
N ASP A 102 -14.32 1.83 -1.77
CA ASP A 102 -13.55 1.99 -3.01
C ASP A 102 -14.09 3.15 -3.86
N TYR A 103 -15.41 3.29 -3.99
CA TYR A 103 -16.02 4.42 -4.72
C TYR A 103 -15.73 5.77 -4.07
N THR A 104 -15.91 5.86 -2.74
CA THR A 104 -15.62 7.06 -1.97
C THR A 104 -14.14 7.43 -2.08
N TRP A 105 -13.26 6.44 -1.97
CA TRP A 105 -11.82 6.64 -2.02
C TRP A 105 -11.38 7.17 -3.38
N ARG A 106 -11.89 6.61 -4.48
CA ARG A 106 -11.60 7.10 -5.84
C ARG A 106 -11.96 8.58 -6.02
N ILE A 107 -13.11 9.00 -5.48
CA ILE A 107 -13.54 10.41 -5.53
C ILE A 107 -12.56 11.28 -4.74
N VAL A 108 -12.21 10.87 -3.52
CA VAL A 108 -11.27 11.62 -2.69
C VAL A 108 -9.90 11.74 -3.36
N GLU A 109 -9.38 10.65 -3.92
CA GLU A 109 -8.09 10.62 -4.61
C GLU A 109 -8.04 11.60 -5.78
N ILE A 110 -9.01 11.52 -6.68
CA ILE A 110 -8.96 12.26 -7.94
C ILE A 110 -9.53 13.66 -7.83
N GLU A 111 -10.64 13.87 -7.11
CA GLU A 111 -11.29 15.17 -7.03
C GLU A 111 -10.69 16.08 -5.95
N LYS A 112 -10.02 15.51 -4.93
CA LYS A 112 -9.48 16.28 -3.79
C LYS A 112 -7.96 16.17 -3.67
N ILE A 113 -7.41 14.96 -3.57
CA ILE A 113 -5.98 14.77 -3.30
C ILE A 113 -5.15 15.18 -4.53
N ARG A 114 -5.47 14.68 -5.73
CA ARG A 114 -4.68 14.95 -6.94
C ARG A 114 -4.53 16.45 -7.24
N PRO A 115 -5.59 17.29 -7.28
CA PRO A 115 -5.44 18.72 -7.52
C PRO A 115 -4.61 19.42 -6.45
N SER A 116 -4.81 19.03 -5.18
CA SER A 116 -4.06 19.57 -4.03
C SER A 116 -2.59 19.19 -4.12
N LEU A 117 -2.29 17.96 -4.53
CA LEU A 117 -0.95 17.45 -4.71
C LEU A 117 -0.24 18.19 -5.85
N ILE A 118 -0.89 18.44 -6.99
CA ILE A 118 -0.31 19.27 -8.08
C ILE A 118 0.11 20.65 -7.57
N LYS A 119 -0.79 21.35 -6.85
CA LYS A 119 -0.52 22.68 -6.29
C LYS A 119 0.63 22.65 -5.29
N LEU A 120 0.63 21.65 -4.41
CA LEU A 120 1.69 21.45 -3.42
C LEU A 120 3.04 21.17 -4.10
N THR A 121 3.08 20.23 -5.04
CA THR A 121 4.29 19.85 -5.77
C THR A 121 4.87 21.03 -6.54
N GLN A 122 4.04 21.84 -7.21
CA GLN A 122 4.49 23.05 -7.89
C GLN A 122 5.14 24.04 -6.90
N ALA A 123 4.48 24.33 -5.78
CA ALA A 123 5.01 25.25 -4.77
C ALA A 123 6.32 24.75 -4.16
N LEU A 124 6.46 23.43 -3.96
CA LEU A 124 7.69 22.83 -3.46
C LEU A 124 8.80 22.83 -4.52
N LEU A 125 8.48 22.59 -5.80
CA LEU A 125 9.42 22.74 -6.91
C LEU A 125 9.98 24.17 -6.98
N ASP A 126 9.09 25.17 -6.95
CA ASP A 126 9.48 26.58 -7.00
C ASP A 126 10.36 26.97 -5.81
N LYS A 127 10.00 26.48 -4.61
CA LYS A 127 10.79 26.70 -3.40
C LYS A 127 12.14 26.00 -3.46
N SER A 128 12.22 24.75 -3.91
CA SER A 128 13.48 24.03 -4.09
C SER A 128 14.38 24.73 -5.11
N PHE A 129 13.81 25.27 -6.19
CA PHE A 129 14.57 26.07 -7.15
C PHE A 129 15.07 27.39 -6.55
N SER A 130 14.26 28.03 -5.69
CA SER A 130 14.70 29.20 -4.91
C SER A 130 15.82 28.86 -3.93
N GLN A 131 15.74 27.72 -3.24
CA GLN A 131 16.79 27.22 -2.36
C GLN A 131 18.08 26.98 -3.14
N TYR A 132 18.00 26.33 -4.31
CA TYR A 132 19.14 26.10 -5.20
C TYR A 132 19.84 27.41 -5.62
N LYS A 133 19.06 28.44 -5.98
CA LYS A 133 19.61 29.75 -6.38
C LYS A 133 20.25 30.50 -5.22
N LYS A 134 19.74 30.35 -4.00
CA LYS A 134 20.19 31.07 -2.81
C LYS A 134 21.29 30.34 -2.02
N ALA A 135 21.44 29.04 -2.22
CA ALA A 135 22.44 28.23 -1.54
C ALA A 135 23.85 28.73 -1.90
N LYS A 136 24.61 29.11 -0.86
CA LYS A 136 26.00 29.58 -0.99
C LYS A 136 26.98 28.41 -1.13
N TYR A 137 26.69 27.31 -0.46
CA TYR A 137 27.59 26.18 -0.31
C TYR A 137 27.31 25.06 -1.32
N PRO A 138 28.35 24.43 -1.92
CA PRO A 138 28.18 23.43 -2.97
C PRO A 138 27.32 22.22 -2.57
N ASN A 139 27.51 21.69 -1.37
CA ASN A 139 26.77 20.54 -0.84
C ASN A 139 25.27 20.84 -0.64
N VAL A 140 24.94 22.02 -0.09
CA VAL A 140 23.54 22.48 0.06
C VAL A 140 22.92 22.74 -1.31
N LYS A 141 23.68 23.33 -2.24
CA LYS A 141 23.24 23.62 -3.60
C LYS A 141 22.94 22.33 -4.37
N GLU A 142 23.79 21.33 -4.27
CA GLU A 142 23.55 20.01 -4.86
C GLU A 142 22.31 19.34 -4.27
N ALA A 143 22.14 19.34 -2.94
CA ALA A 143 20.94 18.79 -2.31
C ALA A 143 19.67 19.51 -2.78
N ALA A 144 19.70 20.84 -2.89
CA ALA A 144 18.57 21.61 -3.43
C ALA A 144 18.28 21.28 -4.90
N LEU A 145 19.32 21.07 -5.72
CA LEU A 145 19.17 20.66 -7.12
C LEU A 145 18.50 19.28 -7.25
N ARG A 146 18.87 18.33 -6.39
CA ARG A 146 18.24 17.00 -6.34
C ARG A 146 16.77 17.08 -5.94
N ASN A 147 16.42 17.99 -5.03
CA ASN A 147 15.01 18.26 -4.71
C ASN A 147 14.24 18.86 -5.91
N VAL A 148 14.88 19.72 -6.70
CA VAL A 148 14.29 20.20 -7.97
C VAL A 148 14.01 19.04 -8.92
N MET A 149 14.94 18.09 -9.06
CA MET A 149 14.72 16.87 -9.85
C MET A 149 13.55 16.04 -9.28
N PHE A 150 13.55 15.79 -7.96
CA PHE A 150 12.55 14.99 -7.26
C PHE A 150 11.11 15.52 -7.46
N PHE A 151 10.90 16.83 -7.27
CA PHE A 151 9.60 17.44 -7.48
C PHE A 151 9.24 17.61 -8.97
N SER A 152 10.23 17.78 -9.85
CA SER A 152 9.98 17.82 -11.30
C SER A 152 9.46 16.48 -11.83
N VAL A 153 10.01 15.35 -11.36
CA VAL A 153 9.50 14.02 -11.70
C VAL A 153 8.05 13.86 -11.25
N ALA A 154 7.77 14.17 -9.98
CA ALA A 154 6.42 14.05 -9.44
C ALA A 154 5.41 14.94 -10.19
N LEU A 155 5.77 16.20 -10.46
CA LEU A 155 4.89 17.13 -11.16
C LEU A 155 4.63 16.67 -12.59
N LYS A 156 5.66 16.16 -13.27
CA LYS A 156 5.54 15.64 -14.63
C LYS A 156 4.67 14.38 -14.70
N LEU A 157 4.74 13.51 -13.68
CA LEU A 157 3.85 12.35 -13.57
C LEU A 157 2.40 12.77 -13.31
N LEU A 158 2.18 13.79 -12.46
CA LEU A 158 0.83 14.27 -12.15
C LEU A 158 0.18 15.02 -13.30
N ASP A 159 0.95 15.82 -14.03
CA ASP A 159 0.48 16.69 -15.11
C ASP A 159 1.56 16.81 -16.19
N GLU A 160 1.39 16.05 -17.28
CA GLU A 160 2.33 16.00 -18.39
C GLU A 160 2.51 17.35 -19.10
N SER A 161 1.59 18.29 -18.95
CA SER A 161 1.71 19.63 -19.56
C SER A 161 2.72 20.52 -18.84
N ARG A 162 3.12 20.16 -17.61
CA ARG A 162 3.99 20.99 -16.78
C ARG A 162 5.41 21.03 -17.34
N PRO A 163 6.03 22.22 -17.41
CA PRO A 163 7.40 22.37 -17.85
C PRO A 163 8.35 21.79 -16.80
N VAL A 164 9.44 21.20 -17.29
CA VAL A 164 10.56 20.75 -16.45
C VAL A 164 11.69 21.77 -16.64
N PRO A 165 12.32 22.28 -15.57
CA PRO A 165 13.46 23.20 -15.71
C PRO A 165 14.58 22.58 -16.54
N ASP A 166 15.13 23.34 -17.49
CA ASP A 166 16.12 22.81 -18.45
C ASP A 166 17.35 22.19 -17.75
N LEU A 167 17.76 22.77 -16.62
CA LEU A 167 18.87 22.29 -15.78
C LEU A 167 18.74 20.81 -15.36
N VAL A 168 17.52 20.29 -15.20
CA VAL A 168 17.26 18.93 -14.71
C VAL A 168 16.57 18.03 -15.73
N LYS A 169 16.32 18.55 -16.93
CA LYS A 169 15.45 17.94 -17.95
C LYS A 169 15.88 16.54 -18.35
N ASP A 170 17.16 16.31 -18.56
CA ASP A 170 17.67 15.01 -19.02
C ASP A 170 17.54 13.93 -17.94
N LYS A 171 17.87 14.27 -16.68
CA LYS A 171 17.72 13.35 -15.55
C LYS A 171 16.26 13.03 -15.28
N VAL A 172 15.39 14.03 -15.31
CA VAL A 172 13.93 13.83 -15.15
C VAL A 172 13.38 12.96 -16.30
N LYS A 173 13.77 13.22 -17.55
CA LYS A 173 13.35 12.40 -18.69
C LYS A 173 13.81 10.94 -18.56
N ALA A 174 15.05 10.72 -18.14
CA ALA A 174 15.57 9.38 -17.89
C ALA A 174 14.81 8.66 -16.77
N GLN A 175 14.49 9.38 -15.68
CA GLN A 175 13.70 8.86 -14.57
C GLN A 175 12.27 8.47 -15.00
N ILE A 176 11.59 9.34 -15.74
CA ILE A 176 10.24 9.07 -16.26
C ILE A 176 10.26 7.87 -17.20
N LYS A 177 11.26 7.74 -18.08
CA LYS A 177 11.42 6.59 -18.97
C LYS A 177 11.48 5.27 -18.19
N LEU A 178 12.25 5.21 -17.11
CA LEU A 178 12.33 4.01 -16.26
C LEU A 178 10.98 3.69 -15.59
N ILE A 179 10.29 4.73 -15.11
CA ILE A 179 8.95 4.61 -14.52
C ILE A 179 7.96 4.06 -15.54
N ASP A 180 7.98 4.52 -16.80
CA ASP A 180 7.05 4.07 -17.84
C ASP A 180 7.37 2.68 -18.39
N GLU A 181 8.65 2.27 -18.38
CA GLU A 181 9.07 0.96 -18.88
C GLU A 181 8.78 -0.19 -17.90
N HIS A 182 8.69 0.10 -16.59
CA HIS A 182 8.35 -0.88 -15.54
C HIS A 182 9.28 -2.11 -15.45
N LYS A 183 10.54 -2.03 -15.91
CA LYS A 183 11.47 -3.17 -16.06
C LYS A 183 12.17 -3.61 -14.75
N GLY A 184 11.46 -3.61 -13.64
CA GLY A 184 12.01 -4.06 -12.36
C GLY A 184 13.13 -3.18 -11.83
N TRP A 185 14.19 -3.79 -11.27
CA TRP A 185 15.27 -3.09 -10.59
C TRP A 185 16.20 -2.33 -11.54
N ALA A 186 16.39 -1.03 -11.30
CA ALA A 186 17.43 -0.23 -11.93
C ALA A 186 17.88 0.94 -11.04
N SER A 187 19.06 1.48 -11.36
CA SER A 187 19.57 2.69 -10.69
C SER A 187 18.69 3.90 -11.01
N SER A 188 18.39 4.74 -10.00
CA SER A 188 17.66 5.99 -10.20
C SER A 188 18.57 7.13 -10.70
N PRO A 189 18.28 7.73 -11.87
CA PRO A 189 18.99 8.92 -12.34
C PRO A 189 18.87 10.15 -11.43
N VAL A 190 17.84 10.22 -10.58
CA VAL A 190 17.62 11.32 -9.64
C VAL A 190 18.47 11.16 -8.39
N PHE A 191 18.54 9.94 -7.84
CA PHE A 191 19.25 9.64 -6.61
C PHE A 191 20.70 9.17 -6.81
N GLU A 192 21.16 9.01 -8.05
CA GLU A 192 22.54 8.63 -8.35
C GLU A 192 23.58 9.50 -7.60
N ASP A 193 24.68 8.87 -7.21
CA ASP A 193 25.82 9.51 -6.60
C ASP A 193 27.11 8.86 -7.15
N PRO A 194 27.82 9.53 -8.07
CA PRO A 194 29.05 8.97 -8.64
C PRO A 194 30.16 8.74 -7.62
N GLU A 195 30.12 9.45 -6.48
CA GLU A 195 31.16 9.38 -5.44
C GLU A 195 30.84 8.32 -4.38
N SER A 196 29.58 7.91 -4.27
CA SER A 196 29.19 6.86 -3.33
C SER A 196 29.49 5.48 -3.90
N LYS A 197 29.92 4.58 -3.00
CA LYS A 197 30.02 3.14 -3.30
C LYS A 197 28.64 2.49 -3.40
N TYR A 198 27.58 3.18 -2.98
CA TYR A 198 26.23 2.68 -2.95
C TYR A 198 25.42 3.22 -4.12
N VAL A 199 24.73 2.33 -4.82
CA VAL A 199 23.89 2.69 -5.96
C VAL A 199 22.44 2.71 -5.52
N TYR A 200 21.75 3.83 -5.75
CA TYR A 200 20.32 3.92 -5.45
C TYR A 200 19.48 3.06 -6.39
N GLN A 201 19.04 1.88 -5.94
CA GLN A 201 18.19 0.96 -6.69
C GLN A 201 16.71 1.18 -6.38
N GLU A 202 15.89 1.30 -7.44
CA GLU A 202 14.42 1.30 -7.35
C GLU A 202 13.85 0.16 -8.18
N ASP A 203 12.74 -0.41 -7.69
CA ASP A 203 11.96 -1.41 -8.42
C ASP A 203 10.85 -0.73 -9.23
N TYR A 204 11.13 -0.49 -10.50
CA TYR A 204 10.19 0.15 -11.43
C TYR A 204 8.96 -0.72 -11.76
N SER A 205 8.97 -2.02 -11.45
CA SER A 205 7.78 -2.87 -11.60
C SER A 205 6.64 -2.48 -10.66
N GLN A 206 6.96 -1.77 -9.57
CA GLN A 206 5.97 -1.26 -8.62
C GLN A 206 5.10 -0.15 -9.21
N TYR A 207 5.56 0.51 -10.29
CA TYR A 207 4.85 1.60 -10.93
C TYR A 207 3.76 1.14 -11.92
N ILE A 208 3.60 -0.17 -12.14
CA ILE A 208 2.53 -0.74 -12.98
C ILE A 208 1.18 -0.44 -12.32
N PRO A 209 0.27 0.35 -12.94
CA PRO A 209 -1.05 0.63 -12.39
C PRO A 209 -1.89 -0.64 -12.25
N ARG A 210 -2.61 -0.79 -11.13
CA ARG A 210 -3.39 -1.98 -10.77
C ARG A 210 -4.77 -1.59 -10.24
N GLY A 211 -5.70 -2.53 -10.18
CA GLY A 211 -7.04 -2.28 -9.62
C GLY A 211 -7.76 -1.13 -10.32
N HIS A 212 -8.35 -0.21 -9.54
CA HIS A 212 -9.07 0.94 -10.09
C HIS A 212 -8.18 1.96 -10.80
N TYR A 213 -6.86 1.94 -10.59
CA TYR A 213 -5.96 2.87 -11.26
C TYR A 213 -5.82 2.62 -12.76
N THR A 214 -6.32 1.49 -13.27
CA THR A 214 -6.31 1.14 -14.70
C THR A 214 -7.44 1.79 -15.50
N ARG A 215 -8.29 2.62 -14.86
CA ARG A 215 -9.52 3.18 -15.45
C ARG A 215 -9.29 4.14 -16.60
N ASN A 216 -8.37 5.10 -16.43
CA ASN A 216 -8.02 6.11 -17.44
C ASN A 216 -6.60 6.65 -17.15
N GLU A 217 -6.09 7.53 -18.01
CA GLU A 217 -4.75 8.09 -17.85
C GLU A 217 -4.59 8.93 -16.58
N GLU A 218 -5.61 9.68 -16.17
CA GLU A 218 -5.56 10.46 -14.93
C GLU A 218 -5.28 9.58 -13.70
N PHE A 219 -6.00 8.47 -13.59
CA PHE A 219 -5.80 7.50 -12.52
C PHE A 219 -4.41 6.83 -12.57
N LYS A 220 -3.92 6.49 -13.78
CA LYS A 220 -2.59 5.88 -13.95
C LYS A 220 -1.47 6.84 -13.58
N SER A 221 -1.57 8.10 -14.02
CA SER A 221 -0.64 9.18 -13.71
C SER A 221 -0.60 9.49 -12.22
N PHE A 222 -1.77 9.58 -11.58
CA PHE A 222 -1.86 9.74 -10.13
C PHE A 222 -1.22 8.59 -9.37
N PHE A 223 -1.49 7.34 -9.78
CA PHE A 223 -0.86 6.15 -9.18
C PHE A 223 0.66 6.24 -9.25
N LYS A 224 1.24 6.50 -10.43
CA LYS A 224 2.70 6.60 -10.60
C LYS A 224 3.32 7.68 -9.70
N ALA A 225 2.66 8.84 -9.57
CA ALA A 225 3.13 9.91 -8.69
C ALA A 225 3.05 9.54 -7.21
N MET A 226 1.97 8.88 -6.77
CA MET A 226 1.85 8.36 -5.40
C MET A 226 2.89 7.27 -5.12
N MET A 227 3.18 6.39 -6.09
CA MET A 227 4.27 5.42 -5.98
C MET A 227 5.63 6.10 -5.84
N TRP A 228 5.91 7.13 -6.65
CA TRP A 228 7.13 7.92 -6.54
C TRP A 228 7.29 8.53 -5.15
N TYR A 229 6.26 9.16 -4.60
CA TYR A 229 6.30 9.77 -3.27
C TYR A 229 6.34 8.80 -2.10
N GLY A 230 5.70 7.63 -2.25
CA GLY A 230 5.62 6.61 -1.20
C GLY A 230 6.78 5.63 -1.18
N ARG A 231 7.58 5.57 -2.25
CA ARG A 231 8.74 4.68 -2.36
C ARG A 231 10.08 5.39 -2.32
N SER A 232 10.18 6.61 -2.85
CA SER A 232 11.41 7.38 -2.79
C SER A 232 11.82 7.63 -1.35
N LEU A 233 12.94 7.03 -0.97
CA LEU A 233 13.44 7.01 0.39
C LEU A 233 14.66 7.90 0.49
N PHE A 234 14.66 8.78 1.49
CA PHE A 234 15.85 9.49 1.95
C PHE A 234 16.38 8.72 3.18
N PRO A 235 17.33 7.80 2.99
CA PRO A 235 17.60 6.74 3.95
C PRO A 235 18.43 7.24 5.13
N LEU A 236 18.23 6.59 6.27
CA LEU A 236 19.15 6.65 7.41
C LEU A 236 20.11 5.46 7.36
N PRO A 237 21.31 5.58 7.96
CA PRO A 237 22.25 4.48 7.98
C PRO A 237 21.70 3.29 8.77
N ARG A 238 22.18 2.11 8.38
CA ARG A 238 22.11 0.91 9.22
C ARG A 238 23.03 1.08 10.44
N PRO A 239 22.79 0.37 11.55
CA PRO A 239 23.69 0.42 12.72
C PRO A 239 25.17 0.13 12.41
N ASP A 240 25.45 -0.66 11.36
CA ASP A 240 26.78 -1.05 10.91
C ASP A 240 27.33 -0.20 9.74
N TRP A 241 26.54 0.73 9.20
CA TRP A 241 26.94 1.59 8.08
C TRP A 241 27.69 2.83 8.55
N LYS A 242 28.76 3.17 7.83
CA LYS A 242 29.41 4.48 7.98
C LYS A 242 28.57 5.53 7.27
N ILE A 243 28.44 6.69 7.90
CA ILE A 243 27.85 7.87 7.27
C ILE A 243 28.80 8.32 6.15
N ASP A 244 28.32 8.29 4.91
CA ASP A 244 29.04 8.71 3.71
C ASP A 244 28.38 9.95 3.06
N SER A 245 28.99 10.43 1.97
CA SER A 245 28.50 11.61 1.24
C SER A 245 27.07 11.44 0.72
N PHE A 246 26.67 10.21 0.36
CA PHE A 246 25.31 9.92 -0.08
C PHE A 246 24.29 10.12 1.04
N LEU A 247 24.55 9.56 2.23
CA LEU A 247 23.68 9.73 3.40
C LEU A 247 23.60 11.18 3.86
N GLU A 248 24.73 11.88 3.84
CA GLU A 248 24.79 13.30 4.16
C GLU A 248 23.95 14.14 3.17
N ARG A 249 24.11 13.91 1.86
CA ARG A 249 23.37 14.60 0.79
C ARG A 249 21.88 14.29 0.83
N THR A 250 21.48 13.04 1.02
CA THR A 250 20.06 12.66 1.12
C THR A 250 19.41 13.17 2.39
N THR A 251 20.14 13.23 3.50
CA THR A 251 19.67 13.90 4.71
C THR A 251 19.46 15.39 4.47
N ARG A 252 20.42 16.09 3.85
CA ARG A 252 20.26 17.50 3.44
C ARG A 252 19.04 17.71 2.56
N GLN A 253 18.78 16.81 1.60
CA GLN A 253 17.57 16.86 0.77
C GLN A 253 16.30 16.82 1.62
N ALA A 254 16.18 15.87 2.55
CA ALA A 254 15.03 15.74 3.44
C ALA A 254 14.84 16.96 4.36
N LEU A 255 15.94 17.54 4.89
CA LEU A 255 15.89 18.78 5.67
C LEU A 255 15.44 19.97 4.82
N LEU A 256 15.93 20.10 3.59
CA LEU A 256 15.52 21.15 2.67
C LEU A 256 14.06 21.01 2.23
N ILE A 257 13.56 19.79 2.06
CA ILE A 257 12.13 19.51 1.82
C ILE A 257 11.30 19.94 3.04
N THR A 258 11.74 19.58 4.24
CA THR A 258 11.10 19.96 5.51
C THR A 258 11.06 21.49 5.65
N LEU A 259 12.16 22.16 5.32
CA LEU A 259 12.23 23.61 5.32
C LEU A 259 11.29 24.23 4.27
N ALA A 260 11.28 23.68 3.06
CA ALA A 260 10.43 24.14 1.97
C ALA A 260 8.95 24.02 2.34
N LEU A 261 8.55 22.88 2.90
CA LEU A 261 7.16 22.65 3.29
C LEU A 261 6.71 23.58 4.43
N SER A 262 7.59 23.85 5.39
CA SER A 262 7.32 24.75 6.52
C SER A 262 7.17 26.22 6.09
N GLN A 263 7.92 26.66 5.08
CA GLN A 263 8.03 28.08 4.71
C GLN A 263 7.22 28.48 3.47
N SER A 264 6.76 27.53 2.67
CA SER A 264 6.08 27.81 1.41
C SER A 264 4.59 28.04 1.57
N LYS A 265 4.05 28.86 0.66
CA LYS A 265 2.62 28.94 0.37
C LYS A 265 2.39 28.30 -0.99
N ALA A 266 1.30 27.59 -1.13
CA ALA A 266 0.79 27.11 -2.41
C ALA A 266 -0.56 27.77 -2.68
N GLU A 267 -1.08 27.59 -3.89
CA GLU A 267 -2.45 27.97 -4.18
C GLU A 267 -3.40 27.21 -3.24
N GLY A 268 -4.23 27.93 -2.47
CA GLY A 268 -5.11 27.35 -1.45
C GLY A 268 -4.57 27.41 -0.01
N GLY A 269 -3.35 27.91 0.23
CA GLY A 269 -2.89 28.22 1.60
C GLY A 269 -1.43 27.91 1.88
N LYS A 270 -1.13 27.56 3.13
CA LYS A 270 0.23 27.13 3.54
C LYS A 270 0.52 25.75 2.95
N ALA A 271 1.71 25.55 2.37
CA ALA A 271 2.08 24.27 1.76
C ALA A 271 2.01 23.11 2.76
N PHE A 272 2.51 23.32 3.98
CA PHE A 272 2.36 22.37 5.09
C PHE A 272 0.90 21.95 5.34
N LYS A 273 -0.05 22.89 5.29
CA LYS A 273 -1.46 22.56 5.58
C LYS A 273 -2.06 21.66 4.51
N ILE A 274 -1.71 21.90 3.24
CA ILE A 274 -2.15 21.06 2.13
C ILE A 274 -1.53 19.65 2.24
N TRP A 275 -0.25 19.56 2.59
CA TRP A 275 0.40 18.27 2.84
C TRP A 275 -0.25 17.55 4.03
N GLU A 276 -0.54 18.25 5.12
CA GLU A 276 -1.20 17.70 6.31
C GLU A 276 -2.60 17.18 5.98
N ASP A 277 -3.39 17.90 5.18
CA ASP A 277 -4.73 17.47 4.79
C ASP A 277 -4.68 16.20 3.92
N ILE A 278 -3.72 16.11 3.00
CA ILE A 278 -3.46 14.88 2.21
C ILE A 278 -3.00 13.74 3.14
N HIS A 279 -2.07 14.02 4.05
CA HIS A 279 -1.54 13.04 4.99
C HIS A 279 -2.64 12.46 5.88
N ASN A 280 -3.51 13.32 6.42
CA ASN A 280 -4.62 12.94 7.28
C ASN A 280 -5.70 12.16 6.53
N ALA A 281 -6.00 12.53 5.28
CA ALA A 281 -6.90 11.76 4.44
C ALA A 281 -6.37 10.34 4.21
N LEU A 282 -5.08 10.21 3.88
CA LEU A 282 -4.44 8.90 3.73
C LEU A 282 -4.44 8.10 5.04
N SER A 283 -4.15 8.76 6.18
CA SER A 283 -4.20 8.11 7.50
C SER A 283 -5.60 7.60 7.86
N PHE A 284 -6.64 8.37 7.54
CA PHE A 284 -8.03 8.00 7.81
C PHE A 284 -8.49 6.79 6.97
N PHE A 285 -8.20 6.78 5.66
CA PHE A 285 -8.70 5.73 4.76
C PHE A 285 -7.85 4.46 4.72
N ILE A 286 -6.53 4.57 4.95
CA ILE A 286 -5.59 3.46 4.77
C ILE A 286 -4.95 3.06 6.09
N GLY A 287 -4.48 4.04 6.88
CA GLY A 287 -3.79 3.83 8.14
C GLY A 287 -2.62 4.78 8.34
N GLU A 288 -2.10 4.83 9.57
CA GLU A 288 -1.01 5.74 9.93
C GLU A 288 0.27 5.49 9.14
N SER A 289 1.09 6.54 8.97
CA SER A 289 2.38 6.40 8.31
C SER A 289 3.35 5.57 9.14
N ASP A 290 3.88 4.52 8.53
CA ASP A 290 4.87 3.63 9.14
C ASP A 290 6.29 4.21 9.04
N ASP A 291 6.58 4.92 7.94
CA ASP A 291 7.83 5.64 7.71
C ASP A 291 7.93 6.95 8.54
N LEU A 292 9.15 7.49 8.65
CA LEU A 292 9.39 8.83 9.21
C LEU A 292 8.83 9.90 8.27
N THR A 293 8.14 10.85 8.85
CA THR A 293 7.37 11.88 8.14
C THR A 293 7.99 13.26 8.32
N PHE A 294 7.32 14.25 7.72
CA PHE A 294 7.62 15.65 7.96
C PHE A 294 7.55 16.04 9.44
N TYR A 295 6.60 15.48 10.21
CA TYR A 295 6.47 15.81 11.64
C TYR A 295 7.73 15.42 12.42
N ASP A 296 8.24 14.21 12.18
CA ASP A 296 9.43 13.68 12.84
C ASP A 296 10.67 14.51 12.50
N TYR A 297 10.85 14.83 11.20
CA TYR A 297 11.98 15.62 10.74
C TYR A 297 11.90 17.07 11.18
N LYS A 298 10.70 17.69 11.19
CA LYS A 298 10.50 19.06 11.67
C LYS A 298 10.81 19.18 13.17
N ASP A 299 10.28 18.28 13.99
CA ASP A 299 10.54 18.31 15.44
C ASP A 299 12.03 18.17 15.74
N LEU A 300 12.71 17.23 15.08
CA LEU A 300 14.15 17.06 15.26
C LEU A 300 14.96 18.25 14.73
N LEU A 301 14.57 18.80 13.58
CA LEU A 301 15.19 19.97 12.98
C LEU A 301 15.09 21.18 13.93
N GLU A 302 13.91 21.42 14.51
CA GLU A 302 13.67 22.53 15.44
C GLU A 302 14.47 22.37 16.75
N LYS A 303 14.68 21.14 17.22
CA LYS A 303 15.51 20.85 18.38
C LYS A 303 17.00 21.11 18.15
N LEU A 304 17.49 20.86 16.93
CA LEU A 304 18.91 20.98 16.61
C LEU A 304 19.30 22.39 16.15
N TYR A 305 18.47 23.03 15.34
CA TYR A 305 18.76 24.30 14.68
C TYR A 305 17.83 25.46 15.10
N GLY A 306 16.89 25.22 16.01
CA GLY A 306 15.90 26.21 16.45
C GLY A 306 14.70 26.34 15.50
N LYS A 307 13.78 27.27 15.81
CA LYS A 307 12.47 27.37 15.13
C LYS A 307 12.53 27.86 13.67
N ASN A 308 13.60 28.54 13.27
CA ASN A 308 13.71 29.16 11.94
C ASN A 308 15.07 28.85 11.30
N PRO A 309 15.35 27.57 10.99
CA PRO A 309 16.59 27.20 10.33
C PRO A 309 16.67 27.83 8.94
N SER A 310 17.89 28.07 8.50
CA SER A 310 18.27 28.67 7.23
C SER A 310 18.98 27.63 6.34
N LEU A 311 19.34 28.03 5.12
CA LEU A 311 20.12 27.16 4.24
C LEU A 311 21.56 26.98 4.72
N ASP A 312 22.10 28.00 5.41
CA ASP A 312 23.48 28.02 5.86
C ASP A 312 23.69 27.01 7.01
N ASP A 313 22.64 26.71 7.78
CA ASP A 313 22.65 25.71 8.86
C ASP A 313 22.91 24.27 8.36
N PHE A 314 22.67 24.01 7.08
CA PHE A 314 22.85 22.68 6.47
C PHE A 314 24.19 22.53 5.74
N GLU A 315 25.07 23.52 5.86
CA GLU A 315 26.42 23.45 5.30
C GLU A 315 27.28 22.43 6.02
N ASN A 316 27.27 22.44 7.36
CA ASN A 316 28.20 21.65 8.17
C ASN A 316 27.86 20.15 8.18
N ASP A 317 28.78 19.30 7.70
CA ASP A 317 28.65 17.84 7.71
C ASP A 317 28.51 17.26 9.14
N GLU A 318 29.12 17.86 10.16
CA GLU A 318 28.98 17.41 11.55
C GLU A 318 27.56 17.61 12.06
N GLY A 319 26.91 18.71 11.70
CA GLY A 319 25.51 18.96 12.04
C GLY A 319 24.58 17.96 11.36
N ILE A 320 24.85 17.64 10.09
CA ILE A 320 24.11 16.60 9.36
C ILE A 320 24.32 15.22 9.99
N LYS A 321 25.55 14.88 10.40
CA LYS A 321 25.85 13.64 11.13
C LYS A 321 25.11 13.56 12.47
N ASP A 322 25.10 14.63 13.25
CA ASP A 322 24.35 14.66 14.51
C ASP A 322 22.85 14.49 14.27
N PHE A 323 22.29 15.14 13.24
CA PHE A 323 20.90 14.93 12.84
C PHE A 323 20.64 13.45 12.51
N ILE A 324 21.49 12.83 11.68
CA ILE A 324 21.38 11.42 11.31
C ILE A 324 21.37 10.53 12.56
N LEU A 325 22.35 10.71 13.47
CA LEU A 325 22.47 9.90 14.69
C LEU A 325 21.26 10.04 15.62
N ARG A 326 20.64 11.22 15.68
CA ARG A 326 19.39 11.43 16.43
C ARG A 326 18.19 10.82 15.71
N ALA A 327 18.11 10.97 14.39
CA ALA A 327 17.03 10.41 13.57
C ALA A 327 17.02 8.87 13.62
N MET A 328 18.19 8.24 13.75
CA MET A 328 18.30 6.79 13.98
C MET A 328 17.61 6.32 15.26
N ARG A 329 17.34 7.21 16.24
CA ARG A 329 16.63 6.87 17.49
C ARG A 329 15.11 7.03 17.40
N LEU A 330 14.60 7.53 16.28
CA LEU A 330 13.16 7.66 16.05
C LEU A 330 12.50 6.28 15.82
N LYS A 331 11.17 6.24 15.67
CA LYS A 331 10.43 5.00 15.41
C LYS A 331 10.99 4.25 14.19
N GLU A 332 10.96 2.91 14.25
CA GLU A 332 11.26 2.07 13.09
C GLU A 332 9.98 1.70 12.34
N PRO A 333 10.02 1.61 10.99
CA PRO A 333 8.91 1.08 10.23
C PRO A 333 8.74 -0.42 10.54
N LYS A 334 7.49 -0.81 10.75
CA LYS A 334 7.06 -2.19 11.05
C LYS A 334 6.90 -3.04 9.79
N ILE A 335 6.64 -2.40 8.66
CA ILE A 335 6.42 -3.02 7.35
C ILE A 335 7.59 -2.67 6.42
N GLU A 336 8.04 -3.68 5.69
CA GLU A 336 9.20 -3.63 4.82
C GLU A 336 8.74 -3.41 3.39
N SER A 337 8.88 -2.17 2.94
CA SER A 337 8.48 -1.71 1.60
C SER A 337 9.42 -2.12 0.46
N GLY A 338 10.57 -2.73 0.79
CA GLY A 338 11.63 -3.15 -0.13
C GLY A 338 12.13 -4.57 0.14
N ILE A 339 13.12 -5.04 -0.62
CA ILE A 339 13.71 -6.37 -0.42
C ILE A 339 14.52 -6.39 0.89
N LYS A 340 14.17 -7.32 1.79
CA LYS A 340 14.99 -7.61 2.97
C LYS A 340 16.37 -8.10 2.55
N TRP A 341 17.39 -7.46 3.12
CA TRP A 341 18.80 -7.76 2.89
C TRP A 341 19.19 -9.23 3.19
N THR A 342 18.46 -9.88 4.10
CA THR A 342 18.68 -11.28 4.47
C THR A 342 18.38 -12.27 3.34
N VAL A 343 17.65 -11.84 2.31
CA VAL A 343 17.22 -12.68 1.17
C VAL A 343 18.20 -12.60 0.01
N PHE A 344 18.69 -11.39 -0.27
CA PHE A 344 19.75 -11.14 -1.22
C PHE A 344 20.74 -10.23 -0.50
N PRO A 345 21.99 -10.69 -0.21
CA PRO A 345 23.04 -9.82 0.27
C PRO A 345 23.35 -8.82 -0.83
N ARG A 346 22.57 -7.76 -0.83
CA ARG A 346 22.64 -6.56 -1.65
C ARG A 346 23.29 -5.52 -0.76
N PRO A 347 24.62 -5.34 -0.81
CA PRO A 347 25.30 -4.32 -0.02
C PRO A 347 24.72 -2.91 -0.26
N ASP A 348 23.94 -2.75 -1.33
CA ASP A 348 23.27 -1.58 -1.88
C ASP A 348 21.78 -1.43 -1.50
N ALA A 349 21.15 -2.40 -0.84
CA ALA A 349 19.77 -2.22 -0.38
C ALA A 349 19.74 -1.19 0.76
N PHE A 350 19.10 -0.03 0.57
CA PHE A 350 18.99 0.95 1.65
C PHE A 350 18.27 0.36 2.87
N TYR A 351 18.68 0.81 4.05
CA TYR A 351 17.96 0.48 5.26
C TYR A 351 16.52 1.00 5.15
N LYS A 352 15.55 0.21 5.61
CA LYS A 352 14.12 0.52 5.56
C LYS A 352 13.72 1.86 6.17
N LYS A 353 14.55 2.39 7.07
CA LYS A 353 14.26 3.55 7.89
C LYS A 353 14.79 4.81 7.21
N GLY A 354 13.93 5.81 7.09
CA GLY A 354 14.29 7.13 6.60
C GLY A 354 13.05 7.96 6.33
N PHE A 355 13.27 9.14 5.76
CA PHE A 355 12.18 10.04 5.39
C PHE A 355 11.56 9.63 4.06
N LYS A 356 10.23 9.64 4.00
CA LYS A 356 9.46 9.57 2.76
C LYS A 356 8.41 10.68 2.74
N PHE A 357 8.22 11.31 1.59
CA PHE A 357 7.34 12.47 1.49
C PHE A 357 5.86 12.11 1.74
N LEU A 358 5.40 10.98 1.20
CA LEU A 358 4.09 10.38 1.47
C LEU A 358 4.26 8.86 1.66
N GLY A 359 5.00 8.49 2.72
CA GLY A 359 5.42 7.11 3.00
C GLY A 359 4.30 6.06 3.11
N GLN A 360 4.73 4.81 3.20
CA GLN A 360 3.82 3.67 3.27
C GLN A 360 3.02 3.68 4.58
N ARG A 361 1.80 3.15 4.46
CA ARG A 361 0.84 3.11 5.56
C ARG A 361 0.88 1.77 6.25
N TYR A 362 0.82 1.80 7.57
CA TYR A 362 0.70 0.60 8.36
C TYR A 362 -0.68 -0.01 8.14
N THR A 363 -0.73 -1.22 7.59
CA THR A 363 -1.94 -2.02 7.53
C THR A 363 -1.73 -3.34 8.27
N PRO A 364 -2.70 -3.78 9.12
CA PRO A 364 -2.54 -5.01 9.90
C PRO A 364 -2.29 -6.26 9.05
N ASP A 365 -2.93 -6.36 7.90
CA ASP A 365 -2.78 -7.46 6.94
C ASP A 365 -1.36 -7.53 6.35
N SER A 366 -0.80 -6.40 5.91
CA SER A 366 0.57 -6.34 5.39
C SER A 366 1.58 -6.72 6.48
N TYR A 367 1.37 -6.24 7.71
CA TYR A 367 2.21 -6.63 8.85
C TYR A 367 2.12 -8.12 9.14
N ILE A 368 0.90 -8.68 9.22
CA ILE A 368 0.68 -10.11 9.45
C ILE A 368 1.34 -10.94 8.35
N PHE A 369 1.01 -10.66 7.08
CA PHE A 369 1.50 -11.45 5.97
C PHE A 369 3.01 -11.44 5.86
N GLN A 370 3.66 -10.29 6.05
CA GLN A 370 5.11 -10.20 6.01
C GLN A 370 5.79 -11.08 7.08
N ASN A 371 5.19 -11.21 8.27
CA ASN A 371 5.74 -12.04 9.34
C ASN A 371 5.43 -13.53 9.17
N LEU A 372 4.53 -13.87 8.22
CA LEU A 372 4.12 -15.25 7.94
C LEU A 372 4.67 -15.77 6.61
N VAL A 373 5.60 -15.05 6.00
CA VAL A 373 6.30 -15.45 4.78
C VAL A 373 7.81 -15.27 4.92
N TYR A 374 8.53 -15.78 3.95
CA TYR A 374 9.96 -15.67 3.82
C TYR A 374 10.39 -14.19 3.79
N PRO A 375 11.43 -13.78 4.55
CA PRO A 375 12.38 -14.62 5.28
C PRO A 375 11.99 -14.99 6.72
N GLU A 376 10.88 -14.49 7.26
CA GLU A 376 10.49 -14.81 8.65
C GLU A 376 10.06 -16.27 8.80
N VAL A 377 9.50 -16.84 7.73
CA VAL A 377 9.12 -18.26 7.65
C VAL A 377 9.87 -18.95 6.51
N GLU A 378 10.67 -19.94 6.85
CA GLU A 378 11.46 -20.72 5.87
C GLU A 378 10.54 -21.42 4.85
N ASP A 379 10.94 -21.42 3.58
CA ASP A 379 10.24 -22.07 2.46
C ASP A 379 8.76 -21.67 2.30
N ARG A 380 8.42 -20.42 2.66
CA ARG A 380 7.06 -19.89 2.49
C ARG A 380 7.06 -18.55 1.78
N PHE A 381 6.92 -18.55 0.46
CA PHE A 381 7.02 -17.33 -0.35
C PHE A 381 5.71 -16.56 -0.52
N LEU A 382 4.57 -17.16 -0.16
CA LEU A 382 3.26 -16.54 -0.28
C LEU A 382 2.45 -16.75 1.01
N PRO A 383 1.68 -15.73 1.44
CA PRO A 383 0.71 -15.90 2.49
C PRO A 383 -0.52 -16.67 1.97
N LYS A 384 -1.33 -17.17 2.90
CA LYS A 384 -2.62 -17.80 2.64
C LYS A 384 -3.72 -16.91 3.22
N GLY A 385 -4.89 -16.86 2.57
CA GLY A 385 -6.03 -16.11 3.11
C GLY A 385 -6.47 -16.57 4.51
N LEU A 386 -6.16 -17.83 4.86
CA LEU A 386 -6.41 -18.39 6.19
C LEU A 386 -5.51 -17.80 7.28
N ASP A 387 -4.35 -17.23 6.95
CA ASP A 387 -3.42 -16.68 7.94
C ASP A 387 -4.06 -15.58 8.77
N ILE A 388 -4.75 -14.63 8.13
CA ILE A 388 -5.46 -13.55 8.83
C ILE A 388 -6.45 -14.16 9.83
N MET A 389 -7.25 -15.13 9.37
CA MET A 389 -8.25 -15.78 10.22
C MET A 389 -7.60 -16.52 11.40
N ALA A 390 -6.46 -17.15 11.17
CA ALA A 390 -5.74 -17.92 12.17
C ALA A 390 -5.10 -17.03 13.24
N VAL A 391 -4.51 -15.89 12.84
CA VAL A 391 -4.06 -14.81 13.76
C VAL A 391 -5.21 -14.27 14.59
N PHE A 392 -6.40 -14.10 14.00
CA PHE A 392 -7.63 -13.77 14.74
C PHE A 392 -8.29 -14.97 15.45
N ASN A 393 -7.51 -16.03 15.72
CA ASN A 393 -7.87 -17.18 16.57
C ASN A 393 -8.98 -18.09 16.00
N SER A 394 -9.16 -18.15 14.67
CA SER A 394 -10.07 -19.10 14.03
C SER A 394 -9.54 -20.53 14.15
N LYS A 395 -10.21 -21.35 14.99
CA LYS A 395 -9.88 -22.78 15.18
C LYS A 395 -9.87 -23.57 13.87
N MET A 396 -10.79 -23.26 12.96
CA MET A 396 -10.88 -23.95 11.68
C MET A 396 -9.71 -23.60 10.77
N ALA A 397 -9.36 -22.32 10.66
CA ALA A 397 -8.24 -21.87 9.85
C ALA A 397 -6.93 -22.50 10.33
N ARG A 398 -6.70 -22.49 11.65
CA ARG A 398 -5.55 -23.16 12.29
C ARG A 398 -5.51 -24.65 11.98
N SER A 399 -6.64 -25.36 12.10
CA SER A 399 -6.70 -26.80 11.81
C SER A 399 -6.33 -27.11 10.37
N ILE A 400 -6.80 -26.30 9.41
CA ILE A 400 -6.45 -26.47 7.99
C ILE A 400 -4.96 -26.21 7.76
N LEU A 401 -4.45 -25.06 8.21
CA LEU A 401 -3.04 -24.70 8.06
C LEU A 401 -2.10 -25.71 8.72
N GLN A 402 -2.49 -26.26 9.87
CA GLN A 402 -1.74 -27.32 10.54
C GLN A 402 -1.73 -28.62 9.73
N LYS A 403 -2.86 -29.03 9.16
CA LYS A 403 -2.96 -30.21 8.28
C LYS A 403 -2.14 -30.04 7.00
N GLU A 404 -2.11 -28.84 6.44
CA GLU A 404 -1.31 -28.48 5.27
C GLU A 404 0.20 -28.33 5.58
N GLY A 405 0.58 -28.39 6.86
CA GLY A 405 1.96 -28.40 7.30
C GLY A 405 2.59 -27.03 7.48
N ASP A 406 1.84 -25.92 7.36
CA ASP A 406 2.38 -24.57 7.53
C ASP A 406 2.95 -24.34 8.93
N PHE A 407 2.29 -24.87 9.96
CA PHE A 407 2.73 -24.79 11.35
C PHE A 407 4.05 -25.53 11.62
N LYS A 408 4.47 -26.42 10.72
CA LYS A 408 5.75 -27.14 10.84
C LYS A 408 6.91 -26.35 10.24
N LYS A 409 6.62 -25.28 9.48
CA LYS A 409 7.66 -24.43 8.88
C LYS A 409 8.37 -23.63 9.96
N LYS A 410 9.70 -23.63 9.89
CA LYS A 410 10.53 -22.89 10.84
C LYS A 410 10.24 -21.40 10.74
N GLY A 411 10.01 -20.77 11.89
CA GLY A 411 9.67 -19.35 12.00
C GLY A 411 8.17 -19.03 11.97
N TYR A 412 7.30 -19.97 11.57
CA TYR A 412 5.86 -19.72 11.58
C TYR A 412 5.32 -19.55 13.00
N ARG A 413 4.84 -18.33 13.32
CA ARG A 413 4.21 -17.96 14.59
C ARG A 413 3.12 -16.94 14.32
N GLU A 414 1.90 -17.24 14.77
CA GLU A 414 0.71 -16.39 14.63
C GLU A 414 0.63 -15.28 15.68
#